data_AF-A0A5M3VSV5-F1
#
_entry.id   AF-A0A5M3VSV5-F1
#
_cell.length_a   1.000
_cell.length_b   1.000
_cell.length_c   1.000
_cell.angle_alpha   90.00
_cell.angle_beta   90.00
_cell.angle_gamma   90.00
#
_symmetry.space_group_name_H-M   'P 1'
#
loop_
_entity.id
_entity.type
_entity.pdbx_description
1 polymer ?
#
loop_
_entity_poly.entity_id
_entity_poly.type
_entity_poly.pdbx_seq_one_letter_code
_entity_poly.pdbx_strand_id
1 'polypeptide(L)'
;MTFAFPEFPEPAAIDADISWTAVFESYNQRLDDVYYIVTTREGVREVARFIVMVGLHWAGDDWRGPEFVRRLRQDIHEVAATGRTNTDYRGKTMS
;
A
#
# COMPACT_ATOMS: atom_id res chain seq x y z
N MET A 1 16.90 -8.57 -13.76
CA MET A 1 16.69 -7.73 -12.56
C MET A 1 15.23 -7.80 -12.20
N THR A 2 14.91 -8.28 -11.00
CA THR A 2 13.53 -8.28 -10.50
C THR A 2 13.16 -6.84 -10.15
N PHE A 3 12.05 -6.35 -10.68
CA PHE A 3 11.52 -5.05 -10.27
C PHE A 3 11.15 -5.09 -8.79
N ALA A 4 11.51 -4.04 -8.04
CA ALA A 4 11.08 -3.87 -6.66
C ALA A 4 9.95 -2.85 -6.64
N PHE A 5 8.82 -3.24 -6.06
CA PHE A 5 7.70 -2.33 -5.86
C PHE A 5 8.09 -1.22 -4.87
N PRO A 6 7.62 0.02 -5.06
CA PRO A 6 7.89 1.12 -4.14
C PRO A 6 7.39 0.81 -2.73
N GLU A 7 8.11 1.25 -1.72
CA GLU A 7 7.66 1.25 -0.33
C GLU A 7 7.52 2.68 0.19
N PHE A 8 6.72 2.84 1.24
CA PHE A 8 6.41 4.13 1.86
C PHE A 8 6.64 4.04 3.38
N PRO A 9 7.90 3.96 3.84
CA PRO A 9 8.24 3.82 5.25
C PRO A 9 8.09 5.12 6.05
N GLU A 10 8.02 6.26 5.36
CA GLU A 10 7.80 7.57 5.98
C GLU A 10 6.30 7.83 6.20
N PRO A 11 5.88 8.30 7.39
CA PRO A 11 4.48 8.59 7.68
C PRO A 11 3.87 9.60 6.71
N ALA A 12 2.84 9.18 5.98
CA ALA A 12 1.98 10.05 5.19
C ALA A 12 0.72 10.40 5.99
N ALA A 13 0.45 11.69 6.19
CA ALA A 13 -0.72 12.14 6.95
C ALA A 13 -2.03 11.73 6.25
N ILE A 14 -3.01 11.26 7.02
CA ILE A 14 -4.43 11.14 6.65
C ILE A 14 -5.15 12.41 7.11
N ASP A 15 -4.93 12.78 8.37
CA ASP A 15 -5.41 14.02 8.97
C ASP A 15 -4.33 14.59 9.91
N ALA A 16 -4.72 15.46 10.85
CA ALA A 16 -3.79 16.12 11.77
C ALA A 16 -3.11 15.14 12.76
N ASP A 17 -3.80 14.05 13.12
CA ASP A 17 -3.38 13.13 14.18
C ASP A 17 -3.00 11.74 13.62
N ILE A 18 -3.62 11.34 12.52
CA ILE A 18 -3.46 10.03 11.91
C ILE A 18 -2.55 10.08 10.68
N SER A 19 -1.63 9.13 10.60
CA SER A 19 -0.74 8.90 9.46
C SER A 19 -0.68 7.44 9.07
N TRP A 20 -0.13 7.12 7.89
CA TRP A 20 0.11 5.76 7.45
C TRP A 20 1.51 5.55 6.88
N THR A 21 2.00 4.31 6.97
CA THR A 21 3.16 3.80 6.21
C THR A 21 2.74 2.53 5.50
N ALA A 22 3.40 2.19 4.39
CA ALA A 22 3.12 0.96 3.66
C ALA A 22 4.40 0.25 3.23
N VAL A 23 4.43 -1.06 3.42
CA VAL A 23 5.51 -1.94 2.96
C VAL A 23 4.95 -2.95 1.97
N PHE A 24 5.74 -3.30 0.96
CA PHE A 24 5.33 -4.25 -0.05
C PHE A 24 5.15 -5.64 0.59
N GLU A 25 4.08 -6.35 0.22
CA GLU A 25 3.81 -7.71 0.69
C GLU A 25 3.96 -8.71 -0.45
N SER A 26 3.19 -8.55 -1.52
CA SER A 26 3.28 -9.42 -2.68
C SER A 26 2.65 -8.81 -3.91
N TYR A 27 2.90 -9.45 -5.04
CA TYR A 27 2.32 -9.11 -6.33
C TYR A 27 1.71 -10.37 -6.95
N ASN A 28 0.43 -10.29 -7.31
CA ASN A 28 -0.28 -11.31 -8.05
C ASN A 28 -0.26 -10.95 -9.54
N GLN A 29 0.76 -11.44 -10.25
CA GLN A 29 0.95 -11.15 -11.67
C GLN A 29 -0.20 -11.62 -12.56
N ARG A 30 -0.97 -12.62 -12.14
CA ARG A 30 -2.10 -13.12 -12.94
C ARG A 30 -3.28 -12.14 -12.93
N LEU A 31 -3.48 -11.44 -11.81
CA LEU A 31 -4.58 -10.48 -11.64
C LEU A 31 -4.10 -9.04 -11.75
N ASP A 32 -2.79 -8.81 -11.85
CA ASP A 32 -2.18 -7.47 -11.86
C ASP A 32 -2.49 -6.68 -10.57
N ASP A 33 -2.55 -7.40 -9.44
CA ASP A 33 -2.80 -6.83 -8.11
C ASP A 33 -1.52 -6.79 -7.29
N VAL A 34 -1.20 -5.63 -6.71
CA VAL A 34 -0.15 -5.49 -5.70
C VAL A 34 -0.76 -5.35 -4.31
N TYR A 35 -0.13 -6.00 -3.34
CA TYR A 35 -0.57 -6.04 -1.95
C TYR A 35 0.47 -5.35 -1.06
N TYR A 36 -0.03 -4.49 -0.19
CA TYR A 36 0.76 -3.72 0.77
C TYR A 36 0.26 -3.99 2.19
N ILE A 37 1.19 -4.10 3.14
CA ILE A 37 0.83 -3.98 4.56
C ILE A 37 0.87 -2.51 4.92
N VAL A 38 -0.29 -1.96 5.26
CA VAL A 38 -0.47 -0.59 5.72
C VAL A 38 -0.56 -0.60 7.24
N THR A 39 0.22 0.29 7.87
CA THR A 39 0.14 0.58 9.30
C THR A 39 -0.32 2.01 9.48
N THR A 40 -1.44 2.22 10.15
CA THR A 40 -1.89 3.56 10.55
C THR A 40 -1.43 3.87 11.98
N ARG A 41 -1.03 5.12 12.22
CA ARG A 41 -0.50 5.58 13.51
C ARG A 41 -1.13 6.88 13.95
N GLU A 42 -1.37 7.00 15.26
CA GLU A 42 -1.65 8.26 15.96
C GLU A 42 -0.36 8.69 16.66
N GLY A 43 0.35 9.67 16.09
CA GLY A 43 1.73 9.96 16.47
C GLY A 43 2.64 8.72 16.35
N VAL A 44 3.25 8.28 17.46
CA VAL A 44 4.13 7.10 17.51
C VAL A 44 3.37 5.78 17.74
N ARG A 45 2.08 5.85 18.07
CA ARG A 45 1.28 4.68 18.44
C ARG A 45 0.68 4.04 17.20
N GLU A 46 0.90 2.74 17.01
CA GLU A 46 0.16 1.95 16.01
C GLU A 46 -1.31 1.82 16.41
N VAL A 47 -2.21 2.22 15.51
CA VAL A 47 -3.67 2.18 15.70
C VAL A 47 -4.28 1.01 14.95
N ALA A 48 -3.80 0.73 13.74
CA ALA A 48 -4.23 -0.42 12.96
C ALA A 48 -3.14 -0.89 12.00
N ARG A 49 -3.22 -2.17 11.62
CA ARG A 49 -2.37 -2.79 10.62
C ARG A 49 -3.21 -3.74 9.77
N PHE A 50 -3.23 -3.52 8.47
CA PHE A 50 -4.06 -4.28 7.53
C PHE A 50 -3.44 -4.32 6.14
N ILE A 51 -3.97 -5.20 5.28
CA ILE A 51 -3.53 -5.33 3.90
C ILE A 51 -4.36 -4.41 3.01
N VAL A 52 -3.72 -3.78 2.04
CA VAL A 52 -4.34 -3.03 0.95
C VAL A 52 -3.96 -3.69 -0.37
N MET A 53 -4.94 -3.91 -1.22
CA MET A 53 -4.77 -4.35 -2.61
C MET A 53 -4.92 -3.14 -3.54
N VAL A 54 -4.02 -3.00 -4.50
CA VAL A 54 -4.12 -2.02 -5.59
C VAL A 54 -4.02 -2.77 -6.91
N GLY A 55 -5.05 -2.64 -7.75
CA GLY A 55 -5.01 -3.13 -9.12
C GLY A 55 -4.19 -2.19 -10.00
N LEU A 56 -3.25 -2.74 -10.78
CA LEU A 56 -2.28 -1.98 -11.59
C LEU A 56 -2.69 -1.81 -13.05
N HIS A 57 -3.96 -2.07 -13.39
CA HIS A 57 -4.49 -1.97 -14.76
C HIS A 57 -4.26 -0.60 -15.43
N TRP A 58 -4.01 0.44 -14.64
CA TRP A 58 -3.72 1.80 -15.10
C TRP A 58 -2.24 2.05 -15.44
N ALA A 59 -1.31 1.21 -14.98
CA ALA A 59 0.14 1.48 -15.00
C ALA A 59 0.81 1.23 -16.36
N GLY A 60 0.16 0.49 -17.26
CA GLY A 60 0.81 0.03 -18.49
C GLY A 60 2.06 -0.79 -18.18
N ASP A 61 3.11 -0.64 -19.00
CA ASP A 61 4.35 -1.44 -18.88
C ASP A 61 5.49 -0.75 -18.11
N ASP A 62 5.38 0.55 -17.78
CA ASP A 62 6.44 1.29 -17.08
C ASP A 62 6.09 1.58 -15.62
N TRP A 63 6.61 0.74 -14.73
CA TRP A 63 6.39 0.86 -13.29
C TRP A 63 7.53 1.57 -12.56
N ARG A 64 8.50 2.13 -13.29
CA ARG A 64 9.69 2.77 -12.70
C ARG A 64 9.58 4.28 -12.64
N GLY A 65 8.60 4.86 -13.34
CA GLY A 65 8.40 6.28 -13.41
C GLY A 65 7.86 6.90 -12.12
N PRO A 66 8.12 8.20 -11.88
CA PRO A 66 7.59 8.92 -10.72
C PRO A 66 6.05 8.97 -10.72
N GLU A 67 5.40 8.97 -11.89
CA GLU A 67 3.94 8.94 -11.98
C GLU A 67 3.34 7.63 -11.45
N PHE A 68 4.00 6.50 -11.68
CA PHE A 68 3.60 5.21 -11.10
C PHE A 68 3.65 5.27 -9.57
N VAL A 69 4.78 5.75 -9.02
CA VAL A 69 4.95 5.89 -7.57
C VAL A 69 3.91 6.83 -6.97
N ARG A 70 3.65 7.97 -7.63
CA ARG A 70 2.66 8.97 -7.20
C ARG A 70 1.26 8.37 -7.16
N ARG A 71 0.83 7.69 -8.23
CA ARG A 71 -0.51 7.10 -8.31
C ARG A 71 -0.68 5.95 -7.33
N LEU A 72 0.32 5.07 -7.22
CA LEU A 72 0.31 3.98 -6.26
C LEU A 72 0.19 4.49 -4.82
N ARG A 73 0.96 5.54 -4.46
CA ARG A 73 0.86 6.19 -3.15
C ARG A 73 -0.55 6.74 -2.90
N GLN A 74 -1.16 7.34 -3.91
CA GLN A 74 -2.52 7.87 -3.83
C GLN A 74 -3.55 6.76 -3.60
N ASP A 75 -3.51 5.67 -4.38
CA ASP A 75 -4.47 4.57 -4.25
C ASP A 75 -4.35 3.89 -2.86
N ILE A 76 -3.13 3.73 -2.32
CA ILE A 76 -2.92 3.25 -0.95
C ILE A 76 -3.48 4.23 0.08
N HIS A 77 -3.23 5.53 -0.10
CA HIS A 77 -3.72 6.57 0.81
C HIS A 77 -5.26 6.55 0.90
N GLU A 78 -5.94 6.44 -0.23
CA GLU A 78 -7.41 6.43 -0.29
C GLU A 78 -8.00 5.27 0.53
N VAL A 79 -7.39 4.07 0.47
CA VAL A 79 -7.82 2.94 1.30
C VAL A 79 -7.42 3.13 2.76
N ALA A 80 -6.21 3.61 3.02
CA ALA A 80 -5.71 3.85 4.37
C ALA A 80 -6.61 4.82 5.15
N ALA A 81 -7.10 5.88 4.49
CA ALA A 81 -8.05 6.85 5.04
C ALA A 81 -9.39 6.23 5.48
N THR A 82 -9.76 5.06 4.96
CA THR A 82 -10.97 4.34 5.40
C THR A 82 -10.76 3.53 6.68
N GLY A 83 -9.50 3.30 7.08
CA GLY A 83 -9.12 2.47 8.23
C GLY A 83 -9.45 0.98 8.09
N ARG A 84 -9.77 0.49 6.87
CA ARG A 84 -10.19 -0.89 6.62
C ARG A 84 -9.48 -1.49 5.41
N THR A 85 -9.26 -2.81 5.44
CA THR A 85 -8.81 -3.57 4.26
C THR A 85 -9.85 -3.48 3.14
N ASN A 86 -9.39 -3.45 1.89
CA ASN A 86 -10.21 -3.56 0.69
C ASN A 86 -10.11 -4.95 0.03
N THR A 87 -9.46 -5.92 0.70
CA THR A 87 -9.26 -7.27 0.21
C THR A 87 -9.50 -8.31 1.30
N ASP A 88 -9.95 -9.50 0.90
CA ASP A 88 -10.07 -10.67 1.77
C ASP A 88 -8.74 -11.43 1.93
N TYR A 89 -7.72 -11.08 1.14
CA TYR A 89 -6.40 -11.68 1.23
C TYR A 89 -5.75 -11.38 2.58
N ARG A 90 -5.16 -12.41 3.20
CA ARG A 90 -4.63 -12.38 4.58
C ARG A 90 -3.11 -12.34 4.67
N GLY A 91 -2.42 -12.19 3.54
CA GLY A 91 -0.96 -12.24 3.47
C GLY A 91 -0.44 -13.67 3.28
N LYS A 92 0.80 -13.79 2.79
CA LYS A 92 1.39 -15.10 2.47
C LYS A 92 1.67 -15.94 3.71
N THR A 93 2.01 -15.33 4.85
CA THR A 93 1.97 -15.97 6.18
C THR A 93 2.16 -14.88 7.26
N MET A 94 1.15 -14.60 8.07
CA MET A 94 1.38 -14.12 9.43
C MET A 94 1.47 -15.36 10.33
N SER A 95 2.62 -16.04 10.29
CA SER A 95 2.95 -17.14 11.22
C SER A 95 4.06 -16.70 12.15
#